data_AF-A0A5M6CQE3-F1
#
_entry.id   AF-A0A5M6CQE3-F1
#
_cell.length_a   1.000
_cell.length_b   1.000
_cell.length_c   1.000
_cell.angle_alpha   90.00
_cell.angle_beta   90.00
_cell.angle_gamma   90.00
#
_symmetry.space_group_name_H-M   'P 1'
#
loop_
_entity.id
_entity.type
_entity.pdbx_description
1 polymer ?
#
loop_
_entity_poly.entity_id
_entity_poly.type
_entity_poly.pdbx_seq_one_letter_code
_entity_poly.pdbx_strand_id
1 'polypeptide(L)' 'MGNLKNAYTLPKCWRGATGLPTVFNPKEKPWIKPENESIETIIAHIKQCPSGALSYSLVDGKE' A
#
# COMPACT_ATOMS: atom_id res chain seq x y z
N MET A 1 -0.36 -29.59 17.41
CA MET A 1 0.15 -28.49 16.55
C MET A 1 -0.86 -27.37 16.52
N GLY A 2 -0.49 -26.20 17.05
CA GLY A 2 -1.39 -25.07 17.27
C GLY A 2 -2.04 -24.54 16.00
N ASN A 3 -3.35 -24.30 16.07
CA ASN A 3 -4.12 -23.59 15.06
C ASN A 3 -3.72 -22.10 15.10
N LEU A 4 -3.00 -21.63 14.08
CA LEU A 4 -2.62 -20.24 13.83
C LEU A 4 -3.83 -19.37 13.42
N LYS A 5 -4.91 -19.37 14.21
CA LYS A 5 -6.05 -18.47 13.97
C LYS A 5 -5.87 -17.07 14.56
N ASN A 6 -4.64 -16.63 14.87
CA ASN A 6 -4.42 -15.30 15.42
C ASN A 6 -3.03 -14.68 15.14
N ALA A 7 -2.61 -14.64 13.87
CA ALA A 7 -1.64 -13.64 13.39
C ALA A 7 -2.44 -12.39 12.96
N TYR A 8 -2.75 -11.53 13.92
CA TYR A 8 -3.50 -10.27 13.74
C TYR A 8 -3.06 -9.50 12.48
N THR A 9 -3.99 -9.32 11.53
CA THR A 9 -3.96 -8.42 10.34
C THR A 9 -2.56 -7.98 9.91
N LEU A 10 -1.92 -8.74 9.00
CA LEU A 10 -0.74 -8.26 8.27
C LEU A 10 -1.05 -6.86 7.73
N PRO A 11 -0.32 -5.81 8.12
CA PRO A 11 -0.65 -4.46 7.71
C PRO A 11 -0.54 -4.38 6.18
N LYS A 12 -1.69 -4.19 5.51
CA LYS A 12 -1.81 -3.97 4.06
C LYS A 12 -1.29 -2.56 3.73
N CYS A 13 0.00 -2.36 3.92
CA CYS A 13 0.72 -1.16 3.51
C CYS A 13 1.58 -1.57 2.30
N TRP A 14 2.85 -1.22 2.22
CA TRP A 14 3.68 -1.55 1.05
C TRP A 14 4.40 -2.90 1.10
N ARG A 15 4.40 -3.59 2.25
CA ARG A 15 5.27 -4.76 2.48
C ARG A 15 4.52 -6.08 2.25
N GLY A 16 5.12 -6.95 1.46
CA GLY A 16 4.68 -8.34 1.29
C GLY A 16 3.79 -8.55 0.06
N ALA A 17 3.28 -9.77 -0.10
CA ALA A 17 2.57 -10.19 -1.31
C ALA A 17 1.28 -9.40 -1.58
N THR A 18 0.64 -8.86 -0.54
CA THR A 18 -0.59 -8.06 -0.64
C THR A 18 -0.33 -6.56 -0.73
N GLY A 19 0.94 -6.13 -0.72
CA GLY A 19 1.34 -4.74 -0.57
C GLY A 19 1.38 -3.91 -1.85
N LEU A 20 0.72 -4.35 -2.93
CA LEU A 20 0.79 -3.73 -4.27
C LEU A 20 2.24 -3.59 -4.78
N PRO A 21 2.98 -4.70 -4.98
CA PRO A 21 4.39 -4.67 -5.34
C PRO A 21 4.67 -4.03 -6.72
N THR A 22 3.65 -3.91 -7.57
CA THR A 22 3.71 -3.18 -8.86
C THR A 22 3.85 -1.68 -8.63
N VAL A 23 3.29 -1.15 -7.54
CA VAL A 23 3.36 0.26 -7.16
C VAL A 23 4.44 0.50 -6.12
N PHE A 24 4.48 -0.30 -5.06
CA PHE A 24 5.41 -0.13 -3.95
C PHE A 24 6.50 -1.19 -4.00
N ASN A 25 7.68 -0.83 -4.49
CA ASN A 25 8.84 -1.71 -4.53
C ASN A 25 10.06 -1.10 -3.80
N PRO A 26 10.31 -1.45 -2.53
CA PRO A 26 11.43 -0.93 -1.74
C PRO A 26 12.81 -1.34 -2.29
N LYS A 27 12.88 -2.31 -3.21
CA LYS A 27 14.13 -2.79 -3.81
C LYS A 27 14.58 -1.96 -5.01
N GLU A 28 13.68 -1.15 -5.56
CA GLU A 28 13.95 -0.29 -6.71
C GLU A 28 13.92 1.19 -6.32
N LYS A 29 14.54 2.04 -7.13
CA LYS A 29 14.46 3.50 -7.01
C LYS A 29 14.00 4.09 -8.33
N PRO A 30 12.89 4.84 -8.37
CA PRO A 30 12.01 5.18 -7.24
C PRO A 30 11.25 3.95 -6.70
N TRP A 31 11.00 3.96 -5.38
CA TRP A 31 10.34 2.84 -4.68
C TRP A 31 8.81 2.89 -4.77
N ILE A 32 8.26 3.99 -5.29
CA ILE A 32 6.83 4.18 -5.55
C ILE A 32 6.67 4.49 -7.04
N LYS A 33 5.85 3.70 -7.72
CA LYS A 33 5.54 3.77 -9.14
C LYS A 33 4.01 3.85 -9.34
N PRO A 34 3.40 5.02 -9.09
CA PRO A 34 1.94 5.17 -9.08
C PRO A 34 1.31 4.99 -10.47
N GLU A 35 2.11 5.04 -11.54
CA GLU A 35 1.61 4.82 -12.91
C GLU A 35 1.25 3.36 -13.22
N ASN A 36 1.69 2.41 -12.39
CA ASN A 36 1.48 0.98 -12.64
C ASN A 36 0.07 0.48 -12.25
N GLU A 37 -0.73 1.31 -11.57
CA GLU A 37 -2.08 0.96 -11.10
C GLU A 37 -2.99 2.19 -11.13
N SER A 38 -4.30 1.95 -11.06
CA SER A 38 -5.28 3.04 -10.97
C SER A 38 -5.18 3.78 -9.63
N ILE A 39 -5.34 5.10 -9.65
CA ILE A 39 -5.34 5.96 -8.46
C ILE A 39 -6.33 5.45 -7.40
N GLU A 40 -7.52 5.01 -7.83
CA GLU A 40 -8.55 4.46 -6.93
C GLU A 40 -8.07 3.23 -6.17
N THR A 41 -7.40 2.30 -6.85
CA THR A 41 -6.81 1.08 -6.27
C THR A 41 -5.73 1.45 -5.26
N ILE A 42 -4.85 2.40 -5.60
CA ILE A 42 -3.78 2.85 -4.73
C ILE A 42 -4.35 3.50 -3.45
N ILE A 43 -5.35 4.37 -3.59
CA ILE A 43 -6.02 5.01 -2.44
C ILE A 43 -6.74 3.98 -1.58
N ALA A 44 -7.50 3.07 -2.18
CA ALA A 44 -8.22 2.02 -1.47
C ALA A 44 -7.27 1.11 -0.68
N HIS A 45 -6.06 0.89 -1.20
CA HIS A 45 -5.01 0.15 -0.53
C HIS A 45 -4.39 0.93 0.63
N ILE A 46 -4.00 2.19 0.40
CA ILE A 46 -3.45 3.05 1.45
C ILE A 46 -4.43 3.18 2.63
N LYS A 47 -5.74 3.28 2.36
CA LYS A 47 -6.79 3.32 3.39
C LYS A 47 -6.91 2.03 4.22
N GLN A 48 -6.47 0.89 3.71
CA GLN A 48 -6.47 -0.38 4.44
C GLN A 48 -5.26 -0.56 5.36
N CYS A 49 -4.29 0.37 5.32
CA CYS A 49 -3.08 0.31 6.14
C CYS A 49 -3.39 0.72 7.60
N PRO A 50 -3.40 -0.21 8.57
CA PRO A 50 -3.81 0.08 9.94
C PRO A 50 -2.74 0.88 10.71
N SER A 51 -1.49 0.87 10.24
CA SER A 51 -0.38 1.55 10.89
C SER A 51 -0.21 3.01 10.48
N GLY A 52 -0.92 3.48 9.44
CA GLY A 52 -0.76 4.83 8.91
C GLY A 52 0.60 5.08 8.23
N ALA A 53 1.35 4.03 7.87
CA ALA A 53 2.68 4.15 7.25
C ALA A 53 2.66 4.75 5.83
N LEU A 54 1.49 4.79 5.19
CA LEU A 54 1.29 5.37 3.86
C LEU A 54 0.25 6.49 3.95
N SER A 55 0.46 7.54 3.19
CA SER A 55 -0.46 8.67 3.06
C SER A 55 -0.42 9.17 1.61
N TYR A 56 -1.52 9.77 1.16
CA TYR A 56 -1.62 10.33 -0.19
C TYR A 56 -2.16 11.75 -0.11
N SER A 57 -1.76 12.57 -1.07
CA SER A 57 -2.30 13.90 -1.30
C SER A 57 -2.78 13.97 -2.74
N LEU A 58 -4.04 14.34 -2.94
CA LEU A 58 -4.54 14.71 -4.26
C LEU A 58 -4.20 16.18 -4.46
N VAL A 59 -3.34 16.45 -5.44
CA VAL A 59 -3.11 17.82 -5.89
C VAL A 59 -4.27 18.15 -6.81
N ASP A 60 -5.35 18.72 -6.26
CA ASP A 60 -6.42 19.29 -7.07
C ASP A 60 -5.79 20.43 -7.85
N GLY A 61 -5.68 20.28 -9.17
CA GLY A 61 -5.09 21.27 -10.05
C GLY A 61 -5.98 22.51 -10.21
N LYS A 62 -6.35 23.14 -9.10
CA LYS A 62 -6.97 24.46 -9.07
C LYS A 62 -5.95 25.45 -8.55
N GLU A 63 -5.24 26.03 -9.51
CA GLU A 63 -4.79 27.42 -9.43
C GLU A 63 -5.99 28.33 -9.70
#